data_AF-A0A7S1IDG4-F1
#
_entry.id   AF-A0A7S1IDG4-F1
#
_cell.length_a   1.000
_cell.length_b   1.000
_cell.length_c   1.000
_cell.angle_alpha   90.00
_cell.angle_beta   90.00
_cell.angle_gamma   90.00
#
_symmetry.space_group_name_H-M   'P 1'
#
loop_
_entity.id
_entity.type
_entity.pdbx_description
1 polymer ?
#
loop_
_entity_poly.entity_id
_entity_poly.type
_entity_poly.pdbx_seq_one_letter_code
_entity_poly.pdbx_strand_id
1 'polypeptide(L)'
;MRRSGLLSLLEDSDSEAESELPEVKDDLSLYLDEAPAPMDTDVIAWYRTNGSRFPSVTKMARQYLSTPATSAGVERLFSAAGLTRGDLAQALSEENLGNRMFAACNYTPDLYTYSPL
;
A
#
# COMPACT_ATOMS: atom_id res chain seq x y z
N MET A 1 -60.72 -34.06 25.17
CA MET A 1 -60.60 -32.59 24.97
C MET A 1 -59.63 -32.34 23.83
N ARG A 2 -60.14 -31.80 22.72
CA ARG A 2 -59.38 -31.46 21.51
C ARG A 2 -58.75 -30.08 21.72
N ARG A 3 -57.42 -30.04 21.88
CA ARG A 3 -56.62 -28.80 21.85
C ARG A 3 -55.36 -29.04 21.02
N SER A 4 -55.52 -29.40 19.74
CA SER A 4 -54.40 -29.56 18.81
C SER A 4 -54.86 -29.29 17.39
N GLY A 5 -55.11 -28.01 17.07
CA GLY A 5 -55.50 -27.63 15.71
C GLY A 5 -55.49 -26.14 15.41
N LEU A 6 -55.16 -25.29 16.39
CA LEU A 6 -55.11 -23.83 16.21
C LEU A 6 -53.69 -23.25 16.39
N LEU A 7 -52.70 -24.09 16.78
CA LEU A 7 -51.31 -23.65 16.95
C LEU A 7 -50.43 -23.99 15.72
N SER A 8 -50.96 -24.67 14.70
CA SER A 8 -50.21 -25.04 13.49
C SER A 8 -50.49 -24.11 12.30
N LEU A 9 -51.15 -22.97 12.54
CA LEU A 9 -51.59 -22.04 11.49
C LEU A 9 -51.00 -20.63 11.67
N LEU A 10 -50.00 -20.51 12.55
CA LEU A 10 -49.24 -19.29 12.86
C LEU A 10 -47.72 -19.53 12.74
N GLU A 11 -47.29 -20.60 12.07
CA GLU A 11 -45.87 -20.87 11.79
C GLU A 11 -45.50 -20.73 10.30
N ASP A 12 -46.45 -20.38 9.43
CA ASP A 12 -46.19 -20.18 8.01
C ASP A 12 -46.63 -18.77 7.58
N SER A 13 -45.72 -17.79 7.63
CA SER A 13 -45.57 -16.70 6.65
C SER A 13 -44.82 -15.50 7.24
N ASP A 14 -43.58 -15.70 7.63
CA ASP A 14 -42.56 -14.65 7.44
C ASP A 14 -41.60 -15.16 6.36
N SER A 15 -42.16 -15.25 5.15
CA SER A 15 -41.38 -15.28 3.91
C SER A 15 -40.77 -13.89 3.75
N GLU A 16 -39.71 -13.62 4.50
CA GLU A 16 -38.77 -12.54 4.23
C GLU A 16 -38.18 -12.83 2.86
N ALA A 17 -38.80 -12.25 1.83
CA ALA A 17 -38.20 -12.13 0.53
C ALA A 17 -36.99 -11.20 0.71
N GLU A 18 -35.85 -11.78 1.08
CA GLU A 18 -34.56 -11.13 0.99
C GLU A 18 -34.41 -10.72 -0.48
N SER A 19 -34.60 -9.42 -0.72
CA SER A 19 -34.35 -8.83 -2.00
C SER A 19 -32.84 -8.95 -2.23
N GLU A 20 -32.45 -9.93 -3.04
CA GLU A 20 -31.14 -10.10 -3.67
C GLU A 20 -30.82 -8.85 -4.51
N LEU A 21 -30.55 -7.73 -3.83
CA LEU A 21 -29.81 -6.63 -4.40
C LEU A 21 -28.39 -7.17 -4.64
N PRO A 22 -27.78 -6.94 -5.81
CA PRO A 22 -26.40 -7.36 -6.01
C PRO A 22 -25.56 -6.74 -4.89
N GLU A 23 -24.96 -7.61 -4.07
CA GLU A 23 -24.14 -7.22 -2.94
C GLU A 23 -22.94 -6.44 -3.51
N VAL A 24 -23.04 -5.12 -3.51
CA VAL A 24 -21.96 -4.25 -3.96
C VAL A 24 -20.86 -4.35 -2.92
N LYS A 25 -19.96 -5.33 -3.09
CA LYS A 25 -18.83 -5.54 -2.20
C LYS A 25 -17.93 -4.30 -2.23
N ASP A 26 -17.63 -3.79 -1.05
CA ASP A 26 -16.67 -2.72 -0.87
C ASP A 26 -15.27 -3.17 -1.31
N ASP A 27 -14.45 -2.21 -1.73
CA ASP A 27 -13.06 -2.40 -2.16
C ASP A 27 -12.26 -3.24 -1.14
N LEU A 28 -12.39 -2.90 0.14
CA LEU A 28 -11.73 -3.63 1.21
C LEU A 28 -12.19 -5.09 1.32
N SER A 29 -13.49 -5.35 1.13
CA SER A 29 -14.05 -6.70 1.21
C SER A 29 -13.51 -7.56 0.06
N LEU A 30 -13.44 -7.00 -1.14
CA LEU A 30 -12.85 -7.68 -2.30
C LEU A 30 -11.35 -7.98 -2.11
N TYR A 31 -10.61 -7.08 -1.46
CA TYR A 31 -9.19 -7.31 -1.16
C TYR A 31 -8.98 -8.43 -0.11
N LEU A 32 -9.85 -8.50 0.91
CA LEU A 32 -9.76 -9.52 1.96
C LEU A 32 -10.19 -10.92 1.48
N ASP A 33 -11.08 -10.98 0.48
CA ASP A 33 -11.50 -12.22 -0.18
C ASP A 33 -10.45 -12.75 -1.19
N GLU A 34 -9.47 -11.95 -1.59
CA GLU A 34 -8.45 -12.33 -2.56
C GLU A 34 -7.50 -13.40 -2.00
N ALA A 35 -7.05 -14.32 -2.86
CA ALA A 35 -6.06 -15.31 -2.48
C ALA A 35 -4.75 -14.64 -2.00
N PRO A 36 -4.12 -15.15 -0.92
CA PRO A 36 -2.86 -14.61 -0.43
C PRO A 36 -1.77 -14.65 -1.51
N ALA A 37 -1.08 -13.52 -1.71
CA ALA A 37 0.07 -13.47 -2.59
C ALA A 37 1.22 -14.33 -2.05
N PRO A 38 2.04 -14.94 -2.93
CA PRO A 38 3.27 -15.63 -2.53
C PRO A 38 4.21 -14.73 -1.71
N MET A 39 4.93 -15.29 -0.74
CA MET A 39 5.80 -14.53 0.17
C MET A 39 6.99 -13.84 -0.52
N ASP A 40 7.38 -14.30 -1.71
CA ASP A 40 8.46 -13.75 -2.53
C ASP A 40 7.98 -12.63 -3.49
N THR A 41 6.70 -12.27 -3.43
CA THR A 41 6.14 -11.22 -4.28
C THR A 41 6.64 -9.85 -3.85
N ASP A 42 7.12 -9.05 -4.81
CA ASP A 42 7.31 -7.61 -4.59
C ASP A 42 5.94 -6.95 -4.38
N VAL A 43 5.65 -6.64 -3.11
CA VAL A 43 4.39 -6.06 -2.66
C VAL A 43 4.10 -4.74 -3.38
N ILE A 44 5.12 -3.92 -3.66
CA ILE A 44 4.94 -2.62 -4.33
C ILE A 44 4.58 -2.84 -5.81
N ALA A 45 5.26 -3.77 -6.49
CA ALA A 45 4.94 -4.13 -7.87
C ALA A 45 3.55 -4.77 -7.99
N TRP A 46 3.14 -5.57 -7.00
CA TRP A 46 1.81 -6.17 -6.92
C TRP A 46 0.72 -5.09 -6.86
N TYR A 47 0.82 -4.14 -5.93
CA TYR A 47 -0.13 -3.03 -5.83
C TYR A 47 -0.12 -2.12 -7.06
N ARG A 48 1.01 -1.97 -7.76
CA ARG A 48 1.08 -1.23 -9.02
C ARG A 48 0.28 -1.89 -10.14
N THR A 49 0.25 -3.22 -10.16
CA THR A 49 -0.42 -4.01 -11.21
C THR A 49 -1.89 -4.24 -10.87
N ASN A 50 -2.19 -4.56 -9.61
CA ASN A 50 -3.52 -4.95 -9.16
C ASN A 50 -4.34 -3.78 -8.59
N GLY A 51 -3.74 -2.59 -8.47
CA GLY A 51 -4.34 -1.48 -7.74
C GLY A 51 -5.52 -0.79 -8.41
N SER A 52 -5.77 -1.05 -9.70
CA SER A 52 -7.00 -0.61 -10.38
C SER A 52 -8.25 -1.34 -9.86
N ARG A 53 -8.09 -2.57 -9.35
CA ARG A 53 -9.16 -3.34 -8.72
C ARG A 53 -9.50 -2.81 -7.35
N PHE A 54 -8.50 -2.22 -6.68
CA PHE A 54 -8.60 -1.81 -5.29
C PHE A 54 -8.11 -0.37 -5.02
N PRO A 55 -8.82 0.66 -5.51
CA PRO A 55 -8.31 2.03 -5.55
C PRO A 55 -8.07 2.64 -4.15
N SER A 56 -8.96 2.39 -3.18
CA SER A 56 -8.86 2.90 -1.82
C SER A 56 -7.79 2.16 -1.03
N VAL A 57 -7.76 0.83 -1.13
CA VAL A 57 -6.74 -0.01 -0.47
C VAL A 57 -5.34 0.31 -1.01
N THR A 58 -5.21 0.44 -2.33
CA THR A 58 -3.92 0.78 -2.97
C THR A 58 -3.43 2.15 -2.54
N LYS A 59 -4.33 3.12 -2.37
CA LYS A 59 -3.96 4.45 -1.87
C LYS A 59 -3.38 4.37 -0.46
N MET A 60 -4.00 3.58 0.44
CA MET A 60 -3.48 3.35 1.79
C MET A 60 -2.16 2.58 1.76
N ALA A 61 -2.10 1.47 1.02
CA ALA A 61 -0.90 0.64 0.89
C ALA A 61 0.31 1.47 0.44
N ARG A 62 0.12 2.37 -0.54
CA ARG A 62 1.18 3.29 -0.96
C ARG A 62 1.66 4.19 0.16
N GLN A 63 0.79 4.72 1.03
CA GLN A 63 1.20 5.58 2.14
C GLN A 63 1.97 4.81 3.21
N TYR A 64 1.50 3.62 3.58
CA TYR A 64 2.13 2.82 4.62
C TYR A 64 3.43 2.16 4.16
N LEU A 65 3.48 1.62 2.94
CA LEU A 65 4.64 0.89 2.41
C LEU A 65 5.76 1.82 1.90
N SER A 66 5.47 3.08 1.58
CA SER A 66 6.50 4.05 1.19
C SER A 66 7.26 4.64 2.38
N THR A 67 6.79 4.38 3.60
CA THR A 67 7.50 4.80 4.81
C THR A 67 8.64 3.80 5.08
N PRO A 68 9.91 4.24 5.12
CA PRO A 68 11.01 3.35 5.46
C PRO A 68 10.83 2.84 6.89
N ALA A 69 11.02 1.53 7.09
CA ALA A 69 10.90 0.91 8.41
C ALA A 69 11.97 1.37 9.41
N THR A 70 13.02 2.05 8.95
CA THR A 70 14.16 2.46 9.77
C THR A 70 14.65 3.87 9.41
N SER A 71 15.27 4.55 10.38
CA SER A 71 16.01 5.80 10.18
C SER A 71 17.32 5.63 9.41
N ALA A 72 17.71 4.40 9.04
CA ALA A 72 18.98 4.13 8.39
C ALA A 72 19.18 4.94 7.08
N GLY A 73 18.10 5.26 6.36
CA GLY A 73 18.16 6.13 5.18
C GLY A 73 18.56 7.57 5.54
N VAL A 74 18.01 8.12 6.62
CA VAL A 74 18.34 9.48 7.07
C VAL A 74 19.74 9.53 7.69
N GLU A 75 20.15 8.50 8.43
CA GLU A 75 21.48 8.40 9.03
C GLU A 75 22.59 8.31 7.97
N ARG A 76 22.36 7.57 6.89
CA ARG A 76 23.27 7.53 5.73
C ARG A 76 23.39 8.91 5.08
N LEU A 77 22.27 9.62 4.94
CA LEU A 77 22.25 10.98 4.39
C LEU A 77 23.03 11.95 5.30
N PHE A 78 22.83 11.91 6.61
CA PHE A 78 23.59 12.75 7.54
C PHE A 78 25.07 12.38 7.62
N SER A 79 25.42 11.10 7.49
CA SER A 79 26.82 10.66 7.42
C SER A 79 27.51 11.19 6.17
N ALA A 80 26.85 11.11 5.01
CA ALA A 80 27.33 11.68 3.76
C ALA A 80 27.45 13.21 3.80
N ALA A 81 26.51 13.89 4.49
CA ALA A 81 26.58 15.33 4.75
C ALA A 81 27.79 15.71 5.61
N GLY A 82 28.12 14.89 6.61
CA GLY A 82 29.29 15.07 7.46
C GLY A 82 30.60 14.98 6.67
N LEU A 83 30.70 14.00 5.77
CA LEU A 83 31.87 13.81 4.90
C LEU A 83 32.04 14.94 3.87
N THR A 84 30.95 15.42 3.29
CA THR A 84 30.99 16.56 2.36
C THR A 84 31.41 17.85 3.06
N ARG A 85 31.06 18.05 4.34
CA ARG A 85 31.55 19.16 5.16
C ARG A 85 33.01 19.01 5.61
N GLY A 86 33.47 17.79 5.86
CA GLY A 86 34.80 17.50 6.42
C GLY A 86 35.96 17.78 5.48
N ASP A 87 35.84 17.43 4.18
CA ASP A 87 37.02 17.37 3.30
C ASP A 87 37.08 18.43 2.19
N LEU A 88 35.95 19.01 1.75
CA LEU A 88 35.90 19.91 0.57
C LEU A 88 35.05 21.18 0.75
N ALA A 89 34.44 21.41 1.92
CA ALA A 89 33.39 22.42 2.09
C ALA A 89 33.49 23.32 3.33
N GLN A 90 34.69 23.56 3.88
CA GLN A 90 34.86 24.65 4.86
C GLN A 90 34.45 26.04 4.31
N ALA A 91 34.25 26.16 2.98
CA ALA A 91 33.95 27.41 2.28
C ALA A 91 32.57 27.45 1.57
N LEU A 92 31.67 26.48 1.77
CA LEU A 92 30.36 26.46 1.08
C LEU A 92 29.23 26.99 1.99
N SER A 93 28.37 27.83 1.43
CA SER A 93 27.12 28.25 2.08
C SER A 93 26.19 27.06 2.32
N GLU A 94 25.33 27.16 3.33
CA GLU A 94 24.37 26.11 3.68
C GLU A 94 23.42 25.75 2.52
N GLU A 95 23.09 26.74 1.69
CA GLU A 95 22.30 26.57 0.46
C GLU A 95 23.00 25.67 -0.57
N ASN A 96 24.30 25.88 -0.78
CA ASN A 96 25.09 25.07 -1.72
C ASN A 96 25.26 23.63 -1.23
N LEU A 97 25.31 23.41 0.08
CA LEU A 97 25.32 22.07 0.66
C LEU A 97 23.97 21.36 0.40
N GLY A 98 22.85 22.03 0.65
CA GLY A 98 21.51 21.48 0.40
C GLY A 98 21.31 21.05 -1.05
N ASN A 99 21.69 21.91 -2.01
CA ASN A 99 21.57 21.62 -3.44
C ASN A 99 22.44 20.42 -3.86
N ARG A 100 23.66 20.30 -3.33
CA ARG A 100 24.55 19.16 -3.62
C ARG A 100 24.04 17.86 -3.00
N MET A 101 23.54 17.90 -1.77
CA MET A 101 22.94 16.74 -1.12
C MET A 101 21.70 16.25 -1.88
N PHE A 102 20.85 17.18 -2.32
CA PHE A 102 19.68 16.87 -3.15
C PHE A 102 20.09 16.23 -4.49
N ALA A 103 21.04 16.83 -5.21
CA ALA A 103 21.53 16.27 -6.47
C ALA A 103 22.13 14.86 -6.28
N ALA A 104 22.92 14.65 -5.23
CA ALA A 104 23.52 13.35 -4.93
C ALA A 104 22.48 12.27 -4.60
N CYS A 105 21.42 12.62 -3.85
CA CYS A 105 20.35 11.66 -3.51
C CYS A 105 19.44 11.32 -4.69
N ASN A 106 19.30 12.24 -5.65
CA ASN A 106 18.44 12.07 -6.83
C ASN A 106 19.23 11.65 -8.09
N TYR A 107 20.56 11.52 -7.99
CA TYR A 107 21.37 11.05 -9.10
C TYR A 107 21.13 9.54 -9.29
N THR A 108 20.40 9.18 -10.34
CA THR A 108 20.30 7.81 -10.82
C THR A 108 21.30 7.66 -11.96
N PRO A 109 22.41 6.91 -11.80
CA PRO A 109 23.17 6.47 -12.96
C PRO A 109 22.26 5.57 -13.80
N ASP A 110 22.31 5.70 -15.13
CA ASP A 110 21.46 5.02 -16.13
C ASP A 110 21.52 3.46 -16.08
N LEU A 111 21.04 2.84 -15.00
CA LEU A 111 20.98 1.40 -14.83
C LEU A 111 19.73 0.77 -15.49
N TYR A 112 19.24 1.38 -16.58
CA TYR A 112 18.22 0.81 -17.48
C TYR A 112 18.74 0.56 -18.90
N THR A 113 20.04 0.34 -19.07
CA THR A 113 20.60 -0.25 -20.31
C THR A 113 20.86 -1.75 -20.14
N TYR A 114 19.84 -2.51 -19.74
CA TYR A 114 19.79 -3.95 -20.00
C TYR A 114 18.36 -4.32 -20.40
N SER A 115 18.13 -4.31 -21.71
CA SER A 115 16.98 -4.92 -22.37
C SER A 115 17.43 -6.32 -22.82
N PRO A 116 16.82 -7.42 -22.34
CA PRO A 116 17.14 -8.74 -22.86
C PRO A 116 16.34 -8.97 -24.17
N LEU A 117 17.09 -9.20 -25.26
CA LEU A 117 16.64 -10.08 -26.35
C LEU A 117 16.86 -11.54 -25.94
#